data_AF-F5RNJ7-F1
#
_entry.id   AF-F5RNJ7-F1
#
_cell.length_a   1.000
_cell.length_b   1.000
_cell.length_c   1.000
_cell.angle_alpha   90.00
_cell.angle_beta   90.00
_cell.angle_gamma   90.00
#
_symmetry.space_group_name_H-M   'P 1'
#
loop_
_entity.id
_entity.type
_entity.pdbx_description
1 polymer ?
#
loop_
_entity_poly.entity_id
_entity_poly.type
_entity_poly.pdbx_seq_one_letter_code
_entity_poly.pdbx_strand_id
1 'polypeptide(L)'
;MRPVCFLGRTKILHQSDRLHFISDSYTTKGGEIMAVKIRLNRMGAKKNPFYRIVVADSRAPRDGRFIEILGNYDPSKQPAVVSIDEDKAIDWMKKGAQPTDTVRNLLSKNGTMAKFAEAKRQKD
;
A
#
# COMPACT_ATOMS: atom_id res chain seq x y z
N MET A 1 53.28 25.06 37.71
CA MET A 1 54.08 24.00 37.06
C MET A 1 53.13 22.99 36.43
N ARG A 2 53.27 22.71 35.12
CA ARG A 2 52.52 21.67 34.38
C ARG A 2 52.90 20.27 34.93
N PRO A 3 52.11 19.21 34.68
CA PRO A 3 52.18 18.56 33.36
C PRO A 3 50.83 18.40 32.67
N VAL A 4 50.91 18.52 31.36
CA VAL A 4 49.90 18.19 30.36
C VAL A 4 50.23 16.78 29.83
N CYS A 5 49.28 16.17 29.12
CA CYS A 5 49.38 14.97 28.26
C CYS A 5 49.05 13.64 28.97
N PHE A 6 48.35 12.65 28.40
CA PHE A 6 47.76 12.42 27.07
C PHE A 6 46.90 11.12 27.17
N LEU A 7 46.22 10.74 26.09
CA LEU A 7 45.68 9.39 25.75
C LEU A 7 44.20 9.11 26.04
N GLY A 8 43.37 9.43 25.03
CA GLY A 8 42.65 8.42 24.24
C GLY A 8 41.66 7.52 24.97
N ARG A 9 40.36 7.80 24.77
CA ARG A 9 39.33 6.77 24.88
C ARG A 9 38.47 6.75 23.62
N THR A 10 38.78 5.78 22.79
CA THR A 10 38.05 5.36 21.60
C THR A 10 36.67 4.79 21.98
N LYS A 11 35.68 5.06 21.10
CA LYS A 11 34.38 4.39 20.86
C LYS A 11 33.77 3.56 22.00
N ILE A 12 32.52 3.86 22.35
CA ILE A 12 31.39 2.94 22.10
C ILE A 12 30.16 3.80 21.81
N LEU A 13 29.75 3.86 20.54
CA LEU A 13 28.40 4.26 20.16
C LEU A 13 27.51 3.06 20.53
N HIS A 14 26.70 3.18 21.58
CA HIS A 14 25.81 2.09 21.96
C HIS A 14 24.63 2.04 21.00
N GLN A 15 24.47 0.85 20.44
CA GLN A 15 23.54 0.48 19.41
C GLN A 15 22.12 0.41 19.98
N SER A 16 21.16 0.95 19.22
CA SER A 16 19.73 0.62 19.24
C SER A 16 19.00 0.81 20.56
N ASP A 17 18.67 2.07 20.85
CA ASP A 17 17.63 2.42 21.81
C ASP A 17 16.41 3.01 21.07
N ARG A 18 15.25 2.44 21.41
CA ARG A 18 13.88 2.94 21.20
C ARG A 18 13.31 2.98 19.79
N LEU A 19 12.64 1.87 19.46
CA LEU A 19 11.26 1.84 18.95
C LEU A 19 10.89 2.94 17.93
N HIS A 20 11.44 2.84 16.73
CA HIS A 20 10.75 3.24 15.52
C HIS A 20 9.75 2.14 15.17
N PHE A 21 8.59 2.09 15.85
CA PHE A 21 7.55 1.12 15.55
C PHE A 21 6.17 1.78 15.55
N ILE A 22 5.53 1.69 14.38
CA ILE A 22 4.21 2.17 13.95
C ILE A 22 4.18 3.63 13.46
N SER A 23 4.96 3.87 12.41
CA SER A 23 4.61 4.80 11.34
C SER A 23 3.74 4.08 10.31
N ASP A 24 2.45 3.87 10.58
CA ASP A 24 1.49 3.71 9.48
C ASP A 24 1.11 5.12 9.03
N SER A 25 2.07 5.72 8.33
CA SER A 25 1.96 6.97 7.62
C SER A 25 0.82 6.86 6.62
N TYR A 26 -0.23 7.63 6.88
CA TYR A 26 -1.14 8.05 5.82
C TYR A 26 -0.27 8.64 4.70
N THR A 27 -0.09 7.90 3.62
CA THR A 27 0.59 8.42 2.44
C THR A 27 -0.26 9.56 1.90
N THR A 28 0.06 10.78 2.31
CA THR A 28 -0.39 12.03 1.70
C THR A 28 0.84 12.65 1.04
N LYS A 29 0.95 12.55 -0.28
CA LYS A 29 1.80 13.49 -1.02
C LYS A 29 1.20 14.88 -0.81
N GLY A 30 1.89 15.75 -0.07
CA GLY A 30 1.59 17.19 -0.03
C GLY A 30 0.39 17.65 0.80
N GLY A 31 -0.08 16.90 1.80
CA GLY A 31 -1.13 17.37 2.72
C GLY A 31 -2.57 17.36 2.18
N GLU A 32 -2.77 16.93 0.92
CA GLU A 32 -4.10 16.71 0.37
C GLU A 32 -4.62 15.30 0.69
N ILE A 33 -5.81 15.23 1.30
CA ILE A 33 -6.54 13.98 1.48
C ILE A 33 -7.07 13.50 0.13
N MET A 34 -6.46 12.44 -0.42
CA MET A 34 -6.95 11.85 -1.67
C MET A 34 -8.36 11.29 -1.45
N ALA A 35 -9.30 11.76 -2.27
CA ALA A 35 -10.71 11.41 -2.13
C ALA A 35 -10.93 9.90 -2.35
N VAL A 36 -10.32 9.30 -3.37
CA VAL A 36 -10.63 7.92 -3.80
C VAL A 36 -9.41 7.00 -3.75
N LYS A 37 -9.57 5.83 -3.13
CA LYS A 37 -8.54 4.79 -2.98
C LYS A 37 -9.07 3.44 -3.47
N ILE A 38 -8.16 2.63 -4.01
CA ILE A 38 -8.39 1.21 -4.28
C ILE A 38 -7.85 0.42 -3.09
N ARG A 39 -8.74 -0.25 -2.37
CA ARG A 39 -8.44 -0.91 -1.08
C ARG A 39 -9.07 -2.30 -0.99
N LEU A 40 -8.63 -3.08 -0.01
CA LEU A 40 -9.23 -4.37 0.33
C LEU A 40 -10.39 -4.17 1.30
N ASN A 41 -11.55 -4.71 0.95
CA ASN A 41 -12.70 -4.85 1.84
C ASN A 41 -12.71 -6.28 2.42
N ARG A 42 -12.85 -6.42 3.75
CA ARG A 42 -12.79 -7.72 4.41
C ARG A 42 -14.18 -8.33 4.48
N MET A 43 -14.29 -9.50 3.86
CA MET A 43 -15.45 -10.38 3.89
C MET A 43 -15.05 -11.75 4.47
N GLY A 44 -16.03 -12.63 4.62
CA GLY A 44 -15.80 -14.01 5.05
C GLY A 44 -15.97 -14.23 6.56
N ALA A 45 -15.77 -15.48 6.96
CA ALA A 45 -16.02 -15.94 8.31
C ALA A 45 -14.76 -15.82 9.20
N LYS A 46 -14.94 -16.10 10.50
CA LYS A 46 -13.81 -16.29 11.40
C LYS A 46 -12.93 -17.43 10.88
N LYS A 47 -11.61 -17.21 10.82
CA LYS A 47 -10.60 -18.15 10.27
C LYS A 47 -10.72 -18.47 8.76
N ASN A 48 -11.63 -17.82 8.02
CA ASN A 48 -11.69 -17.92 6.56
C ASN A 48 -11.85 -16.52 5.96
N PRO A 49 -10.76 -15.75 5.85
CA PRO A 49 -10.81 -14.39 5.32
C PRO A 49 -10.98 -14.39 3.80
N PHE A 50 -11.90 -13.58 3.30
CA PHE A 50 -12.09 -13.33 1.87
C PHE A 50 -12.01 -11.83 1.63
N TYR A 51 -11.28 -11.37 0.62
CA TYR A 51 -11.14 -9.94 0.36
C TYR A 51 -11.74 -9.57 -0.99
N ARG A 52 -12.42 -8.43 -1.04
CA ARG A 52 -12.81 -7.78 -2.30
C ARG A 52 -11.90 -6.61 -2.57
N ILE A 53 -11.45 -6.47 -3.80
CA ILE A 53 -10.71 -5.29 -4.25
C ILE A 53 -11.76 -4.26 -4.67
N VAL A 54 -11.86 -3.16 -3.93
CA VAL A 54 -12.91 -2.16 -4.10
C VAL A 54 -12.33 -0.77 -4.28
N VAL A 55 -13.03 0.05 -5.07
CA VAL A 55 -12.81 1.49 -5.15
C VAL A 55 -13.73 2.15 -4.14
N ALA A 56 -13.17 2.93 -3.22
CA ALA A 56 -13.94 3.62 -2.21
C ALA A 56 -13.32 4.97 -1.86
N ASP A 57 -14.14 5.84 -1.27
CA ASP A 57 -13.63 7.06 -0.67
C ASP A 57 -12.72 6.72 0.52
N SER A 58 -11.66 7.49 0.73
CA SER A 58 -10.73 7.30 1.84
C SER A 58 -11.40 7.45 3.22
N ARG A 59 -12.46 8.26 3.31
CA ARG A 59 -13.23 8.53 4.53
C ARG A 59 -14.26 7.44 4.84
N ALA A 60 -14.61 6.61 3.86
CA ALA A 60 -15.60 5.56 4.06
C ALA A 60 -15.06 4.46 4.99
N PRO A 61 -15.88 3.86 5.86
CA PRO A 61 -15.46 2.74 6.70
C PRO A 61 -15.04 1.53 5.85
N ARG A 62 -14.15 0.66 6.38
CA ARG A 62 -13.54 -0.45 5.63
C ARG A 62 -14.56 -1.35 4.93
N ASP A 63 -15.59 -1.75 5.67
CA ASP A 63 -16.59 -2.73 5.24
C ASP A 63 -17.94 -2.07 4.85
N GLY A 64 -17.97 -0.74 4.70
CA GLY A 64 -19.19 0.00 4.35
C GLY A 64 -19.29 0.38 2.88
N ARG A 65 -19.73 1.62 2.62
CA ARG A 65 -20.03 2.09 1.25
C ARG A 65 -18.78 2.12 0.37
N PHE A 66 -18.90 1.53 -0.81
CA PHE A 66 -17.91 1.59 -1.89
C PHE A 66 -18.57 2.09 -3.17
N ILE A 67 -17.75 2.48 -4.15
CA ILE A 67 -18.20 2.97 -5.46
C ILE A 67 -18.36 1.78 -6.40
N GLU A 68 -17.31 0.98 -6.56
CA GLU A 68 -17.27 -0.15 -7.49
C GLU A 68 -16.37 -1.27 -6.98
N ILE A 69 -16.66 -2.51 -7.39
CA ILE A 69 -15.86 -3.70 -7.12
C ILE A 69 -15.03 -4.00 -8.36
N LEU A 70 -13.71 -4.09 -8.20
CA LEU A 70 -12.77 -4.41 -9.28
C LEU A 70 -12.40 -5.90 -9.31
N GLY A 71 -12.62 -6.62 -8.21
CA GLY A 71 -12.16 -7.99 -8.14
C GLY A 71 -12.22 -8.62 -6.76
N ASN A 72 -11.61 -9.79 -6.64
CA ASN A 72 -11.55 -10.57 -5.43
C ASN A 72 -10.14 -11.14 -5.19
N TYR A 73 -9.87 -11.39 -3.91
CA TYR A 73 -8.62 -11.93 -3.42
C TYR A 73 -8.90 -12.94 -2.31
N ASP A 74 -8.55 -14.19 -2.57
CA ASP A 74 -8.67 -15.29 -1.63
C ASP A 74 -7.26 -15.78 -1.21
N PRO A 75 -6.80 -15.44 0.00
CA PRO A 75 -5.52 -15.90 0.53
C PRO A 75 -5.59 -17.29 1.16
N SER A 76 -6.79 -17.84 1.38
CA SER A 76 -6.96 -19.14 2.05
C SER A 76 -6.56 -20.31 1.14
N LYS A 77 -6.57 -20.10 -0.18
CA LYS A 77 -6.15 -21.09 -1.18
C LYS A 77 -4.67 -20.95 -1.50
N GLN A 78 -4.00 -22.08 -1.71
CA GLN A 78 -2.63 -22.16 -2.25
C GLN A 78 -2.71 -22.88 -3.59
N PRO A 79 -2.54 -22.17 -4.73
CA PRO A 79 -2.13 -20.77 -4.88
C PRO A 79 -3.24 -19.76 -4.57
N ALA A 80 -2.86 -18.56 -4.13
CA ALA A 80 -3.82 -17.50 -3.81
C ALA A 80 -4.58 -17.10 -5.08
N VAL A 81 -5.91 -17.16 -5.02
CA VAL A 81 -6.76 -16.85 -6.18
C VAL A 81 -7.00 -15.35 -6.21
N VAL A 82 -6.63 -14.73 -7.33
CA VAL A 82 -6.79 -13.30 -7.58
C VAL A 82 -7.57 -13.14 -8.88
N SER A 83 -8.77 -12.58 -8.82
CA SER A 83 -9.52 -12.16 -10.02
C SER A 83 -9.61 -10.64 -10.02
N ILE A 84 -9.15 -10.00 -11.10
CA ILE A 84 -9.17 -8.54 -11.25
C ILE A 84 -9.70 -8.21 -12.64
N ASP A 85 -10.68 -7.31 -12.69
CA ASP A 85 -11.13 -6.64 -13.91
C ASP A 85 -10.11 -5.56 -14.30
N GLU A 86 -9.26 -5.87 -15.27
CA GLU A 86 -8.14 -5.00 -15.65
C GLU A 86 -8.60 -3.67 -16.24
N ASP A 87 -9.62 -3.68 -17.09
CA ASP A 87 -10.11 -2.48 -17.79
C ASP A 87 -10.61 -1.43 -16.80
N LYS A 88 -11.46 -1.85 -15.85
CA LYS A 88 -11.97 -1.00 -14.79
C LYS A 88 -10.85 -0.47 -13.89
N ALA A 89 -9.89 -1.34 -13.55
CA ALA A 89 -8.77 -0.93 -12.72
C ALA A 89 -7.94 0.16 -13.41
N ILE A 90 -7.66 0.01 -14.71
CA ILE A 90 -6.95 1.01 -15.52
C ILE A 90 -7.73 2.32 -15.58
N ASP A 91 -9.04 2.27 -15.78
CA ASP A 91 -9.88 3.48 -15.84
C ASP A 91 -9.90 4.25 -14.51
N TRP A 92 -9.99 3.54 -13.39
CA TRP A 92 -9.91 4.17 -12.07
C TRP A 92 -8.52 4.74 -11.77
N MET A 93 -7.44 4.07 -12.21
CA MET A 93 -6.08 4.60 -12.10
C MET A 93 -5.88 5.85 -12.97
N LYS A 94 -6.47 5.90 -14.18
CA LYS A 94 -6.47 7.09 -15.05
C LYS A 94 -7.20 8.27 -14.40
N LYS A 95 -8.30 8.00 -13.67
CA LYS A 95 -9.06 9.00 -12.88
C LYS A 95 -8.30 9.48 -11.63
N GLY A 96 -7.15 8.88 -11.31
CA GLY A 96 -6.30 9.26 -10.18
C GLY A 96 -6.51 8.46 -8.89
N ALA A 97 -7.30 7.36 -8.94
CA ALA A 97 -7.46 6.48 -7.79
C ALA A 97 -6.12 5.84 -7.40
N GLN A 98 -5.77 5.91 -6.11
CA GLN A 98 -4.52 5.33 -5.63
C GLN A 98 -4.74 3.95 -5.01
N PRO A 99 -3.97 2.93 -5.45
CA PRO A 99 -3.98 1.63 -4.78
C PRO A 99 -3.17 1.64 -3.48
N THR A 100 -3.66 0.92 -2.47
CA THR A 100 -2.88 0.59 -1.26
C THR A 100 -1.73 -0.37 -1.59
N ASP A 101 -0.73 -0.50 -0.73
CA ASP A 101 0.50 -1.25 -1.04
C ASP A 101 0.25 -2.73 -1.38
N THR A 102 -0.63 -3.40 -0.63
CA THR A 102 -1.00 -4.79 -0.95
C THR A 102 -1.72 -4.89 -2.30
N VAL A 103 -2.63 -3.97 -2.60
CA VAL A 103 -3.36 -3.95 -3.87
C VAL A 103 -2.41 -3.65 -5.03
N ARG A 104 -1.44 -2.73 -4.83
CA ARG A 104 -0.37 -2.46 -5.79
C ARG A 104 0.40 -3.73 -6.13
N ASN A 105 0.78 -4.50 -5.11
CA ASN A 105 1.49 -5.76 -5.32
C ASN A 105 0.65 -6.80 -6.07
N LEU A 106 -0.66 -6.88 -5.81
CA LEU A 106 -1.58 -7.76 -6.55
C LEU A 106 -1.71 -7.32 -8.02
N LEU A 107 -1.87 -6.02 -8.28
CA LEU A 107 -1.95 -5.47 -9.64
C LEU A 107 -0.64 -5.63 -10.42
N SER A 108 0.51 -5.55 -9.74
CA SER A 108 1.81 -5.82 -10.34
C SER A 108 1.96 -7.30 -10.73
N LYS A 109 1.49 -8.23 -9.88
CA LYS A 109 1.50 -9.67 -10.19
C LYS A 109 0.62 -10.02 -11.37
N ASN A 110 -0.51 -9.33 -11.53
CA ASN A 110 -1.42 -9.51 -12.66
C ASN A 110 -0.97 -8.75 -13.93
N GLY A 111 0.08 -7.93 -13.87
CA GLY A 111 0.57 -7.16 -15.02
C GLY A 111 -0.23 -5.91 -15.37
N THR A 112 -1.32 -5.60 -14.65
CA THR A 112 -2.15 -4.39 -14.88
C THR A 112 -1.35 -3.09 -14.73
N MET A 113 -0.38 -3.08 -13.80
CA MET A 113 0.47 -1.91 -13.56
C MET A 113 1.42 -1.62 -14.74
N ALA A 114 1.90 -2.65 -15.43
CA ALA A 114 2.74 -2.49 -16.61
C ALA A 114 1.96 -1.84 -17.76
N LYS A 115 0.74 -2.34 -18.01
CA LYS A 115 -0.19 -1.77 -19.01
C LYS A 115 -0.51 -0.30 -18.73
N PHE A 116 -0.73 0.06 -17.46
CA PHE A 116 -0.96 1.45 -17.07
C PHE A 116 0.27 2.35 -17.31
N ALA A 117 1.47 1.86 -17.02
CA ALA A 117 2.71 2.60 -17.25
C ALA A 117 2.98 2.84 -18.74
N GLU A 118 2.72 1.85 -19.60
CA GLU A 118 2.79 2.00 -21.07
C GLU A 118 1.81 3.07 -21.57
N ALA A 119 0.56 3.04 -21.08
CA ALA A 119 -0.46 4.03 -21.45
C ALA A 119 -0.09 5.47 -21.04
N LYS A 120 0.67 5.63 -19.94
CA LYS A 120 1.19 6.93 -19.50
C LYS A 120 2.28 7.46 -20.45
N ARG A 121 3.20 6.60 -20.89
CA ARG A 121 4.35 6.96 -21.75
C ARG A 121 3.94 7.43 -23.14
N GLN A 122 2.83 6.93 -23.68
CA GLN A 122 2.36 7.30 -25.02
C GLN A 122 1.75 8.71 -25.10
N LYS A 123 1.58 9.39 -23.95
CA LYS A 123 0.89 10.68 -23.85
C LYS A 123 1.85 11.87 -23.70
N ASP A 124 3.14 11.59 -23.53
CA ASP A 124 4.22 12.59 -23.46
C ASP A 124 4.83 12.82 -24.85
#